data_AF-A0A432T913-F1
#
_entry.id   AF-A0A432T913-F1
#
_cell.length_a   1.000
_cell.length_b   1.000
_cell.length_c   1.000
_cell.angle_alpha   90.00
_cell.angle_beta   90.00
_cell.angle_gamma   90.00
#
_symmetry.space_group_name_H-M   'P 1'
#
loop_
_entity.id
_entity.type
_entity.pdbx_description
1 polymer ?
#
loop_
_entity_poly.entity_id
_entity_poly.type
_entity_poly.pdbx_seq_one_letter_code
_entity_poly.pdbx_strand_id
1 'polypeptide(L)' 'MHQINRHKSEKIAYETAAEGDYSLIHELLEVMSDPYAEQSKEIEAKYYRLKPMELFDIAGVSHVSCSS' A
#
# COMPACT_ATOMS: atom_id res chain seq x y z
N MET A 1 9.16 -0.29 -13.44
CA MET A 1 7.84 -0.71 -12.90
C MET A 1 7.94 -0.77 -11.39
N HIS A 2 7.65 0.33 -10.71
CA HIS A 2 7.73 0.43 -9.25
C HIS A 2 6.61 -0.42 -8.65
N GLN A 3 6.93 -1.64 -8.20
CA GLN A 3 6.02 -2.42 -7.35
C GLN A 3 6.02 -1.76 -5.97
N ILE A 4 5.18 -0.73 -5.84
CA ILE A 4 4.99 0.07 -4.63
C ILE A 4 4.30 -0.80 -3.58
N ASN A 5 4.71 -0.59 -2.33
CA ASN A 5 4.42 -1.41 -1.16
C ASN A 5 2.99 -1.34 -0.68
N ARG A 6 2.11 -2.03 -1.40
CA ARG A 6 0.74 -2.31 -1.00
C ARG A 6 0.64 -2.88 0.43
N HIS A 7 1.51 -3.81 0.79
CA HIS A 7 1.22 -4.69 1.92
C HIS A 7 1.30 -4.09 3.34
N LYS A 8 2.15 -3.08 3.60
CA LYS A 8 2.31 -2.53 4.96
C LYS A 8 1.27 -1.45 5.26
N SER A 9 0.96 -0.61 4.28
CA SER A 9 -0.11 0.39 4.39
C SER A 9 -1.48 -0.26 4.42
N GLU A 10 -1.69 -1.32 3.62
CA GLU A 10 -2.93 -2.12 3.63
C GLU A 10 -3.22 -2.69 5.02
N LYS A 11 -2.22 -3.30 5.68
CA LYS A 11 -2.43 -3.91 7.00
C LYS A 11 -2.96 -2.91 8.04
N ILE A 12 -2.35 -1.72 8.11
CA ILE A 12 -2.77 -0.67 9.05
C ILE A 12 -4.17 -0.15 8.69
N ALA A 13 -4.46 0.01 7.40
CA ALA A 13 -5.79 0.43 6.95
C ALA A 13 -6.87 -0.58 7.33
N TYR A 14 -6.59 -1.88 7.22
CA TYR A 14 -7.52 -2.94 7.64
C TYR A 14 -7.69 -3.04 9.16
N GLU A 15 -6.61 -2.86 9.94
CA GLU A 15 -6.69 -2.83 11.41
C GLU A 15 -7.52 -1.63 11.90
N THR A 16 -7.31 -0.44 11.31
CA THR A 16 -8.10 0.76 11.64
C THR A 16 -9.57 0.60 11.25
N ALA A 17 -9.83 -0.03 10.10
CA ALA A 17 -11.20 -0.32 9.68
C ALA A 17 -11.87 -1.38 10.56
N ALA A 18 -11.11 -2.30 11.16
CA ALA A 18 -11.65 -3.25 12.15
C ALA A 18 -12.08 -2.53 13.44
N GLU A 19 -11.48 -1.39 13.76
CA GLU A 19 -11.91 -0.50 14.85
C GLU A 19 -13.10 0.41 14.47
N GLY A 20 -13.57 0.32 13.21
CA GLY A 20 -14.72 1.06 12.68
C GLY A 20 -14.37 2.37 11.98
N ASP A 21 -13.08 2.70 11.85
CA ASP A 21 -12.61 3.89 11.14
C ASP A 21 -12.08 3.53 9.75
N TYR A 22 -12.86 3.90 8.73
CA TYR A 22 -12.57 3.63 7.32
C TYR A 22 -11.80 4.76 6.62
N SER A 23 -11.42 5.82 7.34
CA SER A 23 -10.77 7.01 6.77
C SER A 23 -9.51 6.65 5.99
N LEU A 24 -8.68 5.76 6.56
CA LEU A 24 -7.44 5.28 5.94
C LEU A 24 -7.67 4.42 4.70
N ILE A 25 -8.76 3.64 4.67
CA ILE A 25 -9.12 2.85 3.48
C ILE A 25 -9.54 3.77 2.35
N HIS A 26 -10.34 4.80 2.63
CA HIS A 26 -10.77 5.78 1.63
C HIS A 26 -9.60 6.58 1.07
N GLU A 27 -8.68 7.04 1.92
CA GLU A 27 -7.45 7.72 1.52
C GLU A 27 -6.60 6.83 0.60
N LEU A 28 -6.41 5.56 0.96
CA LEU A 28 -5.68 4.60 0.13
C LEU A 28 -6.37 4.37 -1.22
N LEU A 29 -7.71 4.28 -1.22
CA LEU A 29 -8.49 4.08 -2.44
C LEU A 29 -8.36 5.26 -3.40
N GLU A 30 -8.34 6.49 -2.88
CA GLU A 30 -8.19 7.71 -3.66
C GLU A 30 -6.82 7.76 -4.35
N VAL A 31 -5.75 7.41 -3.62
CA VAL A 31 -4.39 7.30 -4.19
C VAL A 31 -4.30 6.21 -5.26
N MET A 32 -4.99 5.07 -5.06
CA MET A 32 -5.00 3.98 -6.03
C MET A 32 -5.92 4.22 -7.23
N SER A 33 -6.87 5.17 -7.13
CA SER A 33 -7.79 5.51 -8.20
C SER A 33 -7.11 6.24 -9.37
N ASP A 34 -6.10 7.05 -9.06
CA ASP A 34 -5.22 7.69 -10.04
C ASP A 34 -3.75 7.61 -9.61
N PRO A 35 -3.10 6.45 -9.82
CA PRO A 35 -1.76 6.17 -9.30
C PRO A 35 -0.65 6.99 -9.98
N TYR A 36 -0.97 7.72 -11.04
CA TYR A 36 -0.02 8.55 -11.79
C TYR A 36 -0.33 10.05 -11.69
N ALA A 37 -1.38 10.44 -10.97
CA ALA A 37 -1.61 11.83 -10.62
C ALA A 37 -0.49 12.35 -9.71
N GLU A 38 -0.23 13.66 -9.79
CA GLU A 38 0.67 14.35 -8.87
C GLU A 38 0.07 14.28 -7.45
N GLN A 39 0.71 13.48 -6.59
CA GLN A 39 0.32 13.31 -5.20
C GLN A 39 1.07 14.30 -4.31
N SER A 40 0.51 14.61 -3.13
CA SER A 40 1.24 15.44 -2.16
C SER A 40 2.47 14.71 -1.65
N LYS A 41 3.52 15.46 -1.29
CA LYS A 41 4.77 14.90 -0.73
C LYS A 41 4.53 14.06 0.53
N GLU A 42 3.47 14.35 1.27
CA GLU A 42 3.07 13.63 2.48
C GLU A 42 2.51 12.24 2.13
N ILE A 43 1.68 12.14 1.08
CA ILE A 43 1.14 10.89 0.53
C ILE A 43 2.28 10.05 -0.05
N GLU A 44 3.18 10.65 -0.85
CA GLU A 44 4.36 9.94 -1.37
C GLU A 44 5.23 9.41 -0.23
N ALA A 45 5.54 10.24 0.75
CA ALA A 45 6.36 9.83 1.88
C ALA A 45 5.68 8.72 2.71
N LYS A 46 4.34 8.63 2.72
CA LYS A 46 3.57 7.63 3.48
C LYS A 46 3.45 6.31 2.73
N TYR A 47 3.17 6.35 1.42
CA TYR A 47 2.84 5.16 0.63
C TYR A 47 3.95 4.71 -0.34
N TYR A 48 4.81 5.61 -0.84
CA TYR A 48 5.89 5.28 -1.78
C TYR A 48 7.16 4.83 -1.06
N ARG A 49 7.00 3.94 -0.10
CA ARG A 49 8.12 3.34 0.64
C ARG A 49 8.51 2.02 0.03
N LEU A 50 9.78 1.65 0.19
CA LEU A 50 10.28 0.32 -0.13
C LEU A 50 9.76 -0.73 0.86
N LYS A 51 9.76 -1.98 0.41
CA LYS A 51 9.26 -3.09 1.20
C LYS A 51 10.27 -3.32 2.31
N PRO A 52 9.84 -3.37 3.59
CA PRO A 52 10.72 -3.86 4.63
C PRO A 52 11.16 -5.28 4.26
N MET A 53 12.47 -5.55 4.29
CA MET A 53 13.02 -6.87 3.94
C MET A 53 12.43 -7.99 4.80
N GLU A 54 12.05 -7.67 6.04
CA GLU A 54 11.38 -8.58 6.99
C GLU A 54 10.07 -9.18 6.44
N LEU A 55 9.43 -8.53 5.46
CA LEU A 55 8.19 -8.99 4.84
C LEU A 55 8.42 -9.71 3.51
N PHE A 56 9.67 -9.89 3.08
CA PHE A 56 10.00 -10.45 1.76
C PHE A 56 9.69 -11.96 1.69
N ASP A 57 9.96 -12.69 2.78
CA ASP A 57 9.84 -14.16 2.83
C ASP A 57 8.49 -14.65 3.39
N ILE A 58 7.55 -13.73 3.67
CA ILE A 58 6.21 -14.09 4.15
C ILE A 58 5.32 -14.45 2.96
N ALA A 59 4.91 -15.72 2.90
CA ALA A 59 3.98 -16.22 1.90
C ALA A 59 2.66 -15.40 1.91
N GLY A 60 2.16 -15.02 0.73
CA GLY A 60 0.97 -14.18 0.57
C GLY A 60 1.22 -12.67 0.47
N VAL A 61 2.46 -12.21 0.72
CA VAL A 61 2.84 -10.79 0.69
C VAL A 61 3.80 -10.47 -0.47
N SER A 62 4.26 -11.48 -1.23
CA SER A 62 5.34 -11.31 -2.23
C SER A 62 5.05 -11.95 -3.59
N HIS A 63 3.87 -12.54 -3.79
CA HIS A 63 3.61 -13.32 -5.00
C HIS A 63 2.83 -12.51 -6.05
N VAL A 64 3.55 -11.65 -6.79
CA VAL A 64 3.07 -11.14 -8.08
C VAL A 64 4.13 -11.49 -9.13
N SER A 65 4.18 -12.75 -9.53
CA SER A 65 4.92 -13.21 -10.70
C SER A 65 4.04 -13.02 -11.93
N CYS A 66 4.28 -11.97 -12.72
CA CYS A 66 3.79 -11.92 -14.09
C CYS A 66 4.67 -12.82 -14.94
N SER A 67 4.25 -14.06 -15.17
CA SER A 67 4.68 -14.84 -16.34
C SER A 67 4.30 -14.04 -17.59
N SER A 68 5.23 -13.87 -18.54
CA SER A 68 5.01 -13.11 -19.78
C SER A 68 3.90 -13.71 -20.64
#